data_AF-A0A9C6TFQ4-F1
#
_entry.id   AF-A0A9C6TFQ4-F1
#
_cell.length_a   1.000
_cell.length_b   1.000
_cell.length_c   1.000
_cell.angle_alpha   90.00
_cell.angle_beta   90.00
_cell.angle_gamma   90.00
#
_symmetry.space_group_name_H-M   'P 1'
#
loop_
_entity.id
_entity.type
_entity.pdbx_description
1 polymer ?
#
loop_
_entity_poly.entity_id
_entity_poly.type
_entity_poly.pdbx_seq_one_letter_code
_entity_poly.pdbx_strand_id
1 'polypeptide(L)'
;MDLKEEVKQLREDYVDLEESVAEGTEEVFEISKKHVQVLAPDLDLSPLHPDKIVVDGKIVSPPHPPTDSELKTAGQRLVESPPQEVVAPEEVMLSSSLQPKATPTEENPPTSSAEPDSSPAHDQNPLIGYV
;
A
#
# COMPACT_ATOMS: atom_id res chain seq x y z
N MET A 1 -44.84 -16.73 -5.00
CA MET A 1 -43.69 -15.96 -4.51
C MET A 1 -42.85 -15.61 -5.72
N ASP A 2 -42.76 -14.32 -6.06
CA ASP A 2 -41.84 -13.86 -7.10
C ASP A 2 -40.48 -13.59 -6.44
N LEU A 3 -39.52 -14.49 -6.65
CA LEU A 3 -38.18 -14.36 -6.06
C LEU A 3 -37.49 -13.06 -6.47
N LYS A 4 -37.82 -12.54 -7.67
CA LYS A 4 -37.24 -11.29 -8.15
C LYS A 4 -37.71 -10.08 -7.34
N GLU A 5 -38.97 -10.10 -6.92
CA GLU A 5 -39.55 -9.06 -6.07
C GLU A 5 -38.95 -9.11 -4.66
N GLU A 6 -38.80 -10.29 -4.08
CA GLU A 6 -38.19 -10.49 -2.76
C GLU A 6 -36.72 -10.06 -2.72
N VAL A 7 -35.93 -10.39 -3.75
CA VAL A 7 -34.54 -9.93 -3.87
C VAL A 7 -34.46 -8.40 -4.02
N LYS A 8 -35.42 -7.79 -4.73
CA LYS A 8 -35.47 -6.33 -4.85
C LYS A 8 -35.76 -5.67 -3.50
N GLN A 9 -36.77 -6.18 -2.78
CA GLN A 9 -37.13 -5.67 -1.45
C GLN A 9 -35.98 -5.84 -0.46
N LEU A 10 -35.34 -7.02 -0.42
CA LEU A 10 -34.21 -7.27 0.47
C LEU A 10 -33.04 -6.31 0.21
N ARG A 11 -32.80 -5.94 -1.05
CA ARG A 11 -31.76 -4.96 -1.40
C ARG A 11 -32.11 -3.57 -0.89
N GLU A 12 -33.37 -3.17 -0.98
CA GLU A 12 -33.85 -1.88 -0.46
C GLU A 12 -33.75 -1.86 1.07
N ASP A 13 -34.27 -2.88 1.75
CA ASP A 13 -34.20 -3.02 3.20
C ASP A 13 -32.75 -3.04 3.71
N TYR A 14 -31.83 -3.66 2.96
CA TYR A 14 -30.41 -3.66 3.30
C TYR A 14 -29.78 -2.27 3.22
N VAL A 15 -30.13 -1.48 2.19
CA VAL A 15 -29.63 -0.11 2.03
C VAL A 15 -30.17 0.78 3.15
N ASP A 16 -31.46 0.69 3.45
CA ASP A 16 -32.08 1.44 4.54
C ASP A 16 -31.45 1.09 5.90
N LEU A 17 -31.14 -0.20 6.12
CA LEU A 17 -30.44 -0.66 7.31
C LEU A 17 -29.01 -0.13 7.38
N GLU A 18 -28.27 -0.15 6.27
CA GLU A 18 -26.92 0.38 6.18
C GLU A 18 -26.88 1.87 6.53
N GLU A 19 -27.82 2.64 6.01
CA GLU A 19 -27.97 4.07 6.34
C GLU A 19 -28.30 4.28 7.82
N SER A 20 -29.25 3.52 8.37
CA SER A 20 -29.62 3.61 9.78
C SER A 20 -28.47 3.25 10.73
N VAL A 21 -27.69 2.21 10.38
CA VAL A 21 -26.50 1.82 11.17
C VAL A 21 -25.42 2.89 11.08
N ALA A 22 -25.18 3.46 9.91
CA ALA A 22 -24.21 4.53 9.73
C ALA A 22 -24.58 5.77 10.56
N GLU A 23 -25.83 6.21 10.50
CA GLU A 23 -26.35 7.33 11.30
C GLU A 23 -26.23 7.06 12.80
N GLY A 24 -26.71 5.90 13.27
CA GLY A 24 -26.66 5.56 14.69
C GLY A 24 -25.23 5.43 15.23
N THR A 25 -24.29 4.96 14.40
CA THR A 25 -22.88 4.88 14.78
C THR A 25 -22.24 6.26 14.92
N GLU A 26 -22.56 7.19 14.01
CA GLU A 26 -22.09 8.57 14.06
C GLU A 26 -22.57 9.28 15.33
N GLU A 27 -23.86 9.14 15.68
CA GLU A 27 -24.43 9.76 16.89
C GLU A 27 -23.72 9.28 18.16
N VAL A 28 -23.54 7.96 18.30
CA VAL A 28 -22.85 7.36 19.44
C VAL A 28 -21.41 7.84 19.53
N PHE A 29 -20.75 7.97 18.39
CA PHE A 29 -19.37 8.43 18.32
C PHE A 29 -19.22 9.88 18.77
N GLU A 30 -20.09 10.78 18.31
CA GLU A 30 -20.07 12.19 18.69
C GLU A 30 -20.42 12.40 20.18
N ILE A 31 -21.33 11.60 20.73
CA ILE A 31 -21.58 11.59 22.18
C ILE A 31 -20.33 11.14 22.95
N SER A 32 -19.67 10.09 22.46
CA SER A 32 -18.45 9.56 23.09
C SER A 32 -17.33 10.60 23.10
N LYS A 33 -17.12 11.33 22.00
CA LYS A 33 -16.16 12.45 21.95
C LYS A 33 -16.47 13.53 22.98
N LYS A 34 -17.74 13.92 23.12
CA LYS A 34 -18.15 14.92 24.12
C LYS A 34 -17.83 14.47 25.54
N HIS A 35 -18.08 13.20 25.87
CA HIS A 35 -17.69 12.65 27.18
C HIS A 35 -16.17 12.64 27.38
N VAL A 36 -15.39 12.29 26.35
CA VAL A 36 -13.93 12.34 26.44
C VAL A 36 -13.45 13.78 26.66
N GLN A 37 -14.01 14.78 25.98
CA GLN A 37 -13.66 16.19 26.17
C GLN A 37 -14.02 16.71 27.57
N VAL A 38 -15.05 16.16 28.23
CA VAL A 38 -15.33 16.48 29.63
C VAL A 38 -14.20 16.02 30.56
N LEU A 39 -13.59 14.86 30.28
CA LEU A 39 -12.49 14.31 31.07
C LEU A 39 -11.11 14.89 30.67
N ALA A 40 -10.95 15.23 29.40
CA ALA A 40 -9.71 15.70 28.80
C ALA A 40 -10.01 16.80 27.76
N PRO A 41 -10.25 18.05 28.20
CA PRO A 41 -10.69 19.14 27.32
C PRO A 41 -9.63 19.55 26.29
N ASP A 42 -8.35 19.34 26.60
CA ASP A 42 -7.22 19.69 25.73
C ASP A 42 -6.81 18.56 24.77
N LEU A 43 -7.48 17.40 24.83
CA LEU A 43 -7.15 16.25 23.99
C LEU A 43 -7.65 16.47 22.56
N ASP A 44 -6.73 16.38 21.59
CA ASP A 44 -7.08 16.42 20.17
C ASP A 44 -7.76 15.11 19.75
N LEU A 45 -9.07 15.20 19.47
CA LEU A 45 -9.88 14.08 18.97
C LEU A 45 -10.07 14.13 17.45
N SER A 46 -9.45 15.07 16.74
CA SER A 46 -9.53 15.13 15.27
C SER A 46 -9.01 13.87 14.56
N PRO A 47 -8.03 13.11 15.09
CA PRO A 47 -7.64 11.84 14.47
C PRO A 47 -8.74 10.78 14.57
N LEU A 48 -9.61 10.87 15.58
CA LEU A 48 -10.74 9.96 15.78
C LEU A 48 -11.90 10.41 14.90
N HIS A 49 -11.92 9.90 13.67
CA HIS A 49 -13.04 10.01 12.75
C HIS A 49 -13.45 8.60 12.30
N PRO A 50 -14.76 8.28 12.17
CA PRO A 50 -15.21 6.92 11.87
C PRO A 50 -14.67 6.39 10.53
N ASP A 51 -14.44 7.28 9.57
CA ASP A 51 -13.82 6.92 8.29
C ASP A 51 -12.32 6.57 8.37
N LYS A 52 -11.67 6.71 9.53
CA LYS A 52 -10.24 6.43 9.68
C LYS A 52 -10.04 4.99 10.12
N ILE A 53 -8.96 4.38 9.64
CA ILE A 53 -8.56 3.03 9.99
C ILE A 53 -7.30 3.05 10.84
N VAL A 54 -7.07 1.98 11.58
CA VAL A 54 -5.83 1.78 12.35
C VAL A 54 -4.92 0.82 11.61
N VAL A 55 -3.71 1.27 11.27
CA VAL A 55 -2.64 0.47 10.64
C VAL A 55 -1.39 0.63 11.49
N ASP A 56 -0.83 -0.48 11.98
CA ASP A 56 0.35 -0.51 12.85
C ASP A 56 0.26 0.46 14.06
N GLY A 57 -0.93 0.53 14.67
CA GLY A 57 -1.20 1.42 15.81
C GLY A 57 -1.34 2.91 15.45
N LYS A 58 -1.31 3.28 14.17
CA LYS A 58 -1.51 4.64 13.69
C LYS A 58 -2.87 4.80 13.03
N ILE A 59 -3.51 5.93 13.27
CA ILE A 59 -4.79 6.27 12.65
C ILE A 59 -4.51 6.93 11.29
N VAL A 60 -4.99 6.34 10.19
CA VAL A 60 -4.74 6.77 8.81
C VAL A 60 -6.02 6.78 8.00
N SER A 61 -6.01 7.49 6.87
CA SER A 61 -7.10 7.38 5.88
C SER A 61 -7.10 5.99 5.24
N PRO A 62 -8.28 5.43 4.91
CA PRO A 62 -8.36 4.18 4.17
C PRO A 62 -7.65 4.31 2.81
N PRO A 63 -7.00 3.25 2.32
CA PRO A 63 -6.48 3.24 0.96
C PRO A 63 -7.61 3.48 -0.03
N HIS A 64 -7.41 4.42 -0.96
CA HIS A 64 -8.37 4.63 -2.03
C HIS A 64 -8.36 3.44 -2.99
N PRO A 65 -9.53 3.00 -3.49
CA PRO A 65 -9.56 2.04 -4.57
C PRO A 65 -8.83 2.63 -5.79
N PRO A 66 -8.05 1.82 -6.52
CA PRO A 66 -7.33 2.29 -7.69
C PRO A 66 -8.31 2.80 -8.73
N THR A 67 -7.99 3.96 -9.31
CA THR A 67 -8.77 4.54 -10.40
C THR A 67 -8.50 3.80 -11.70
N ASP A 68 -9.46 3.79 -12.64
CA ASP A 68 -9.30 3.15 -13.95
C ASP A 68 -8.04 3.61 -14.71
N SER A 69 -7.61 4.85 -14.48
CA SER A 69 -6.36 5.41 -15.02
C SER A 69 -5.10 4.71 -14.50
N GLU A 70 -5.09 4.33 -13.22
CA GLU A 70 -3.98 3.61 -12.59
C GLU A 70 -3.96 2.14 -13.03
N LEU A 71 -5.14 1.52 -13.14
CA LEU A 71 -5.29 0.15 -13.64
C LEU A 71 -4.85 0.02 -15.11
N LYS A 72 -5.14 1.03 -15.95
CA LYS A 72 -4.78 1.04 -17.37
C LYS A 72 -3.27 1.06 -17.62
N THR A 73 -2.50 1.63 -16.69
CA THR A 73 -1.04 1.73 -16.81
C THR A 73 -0.33 0.48 -16.27
N ALA A 74 -0.91 -0.19 -15.28
CA ALA A 74 -0.36 -1.42 -14.70
C ALA A 74 -0.45 -2.65 -15.63
N GLY A 75 -1.34 -2.61 -16.63
CA GLY A 75 -1.59 -3.73 -17.56
C GLY A 75 -0.82 -3.70 -18.89
N GLN A 76 -0.01 -2.66 -19.17
CA GLN A 76 0.76 -2.60 -20.42
C GLN A 76 2.04 -3.44 -20.31
N ARG A 77 1.86 -4.76 -20.26
CA ARG A 77 2.90 -5.68 -20.69
C ARG A 77 3.16 -5.34 -22.16
N LEU A 78 4.32 -4.72 -22.46
CA LEU A 78 4.84 -4.72 -23.82
C LEU A 78 4.84 -6.19 -24.25
N VAL A 79 3.90 -6.57 -25.11
CA VAL A 79 4.01 -7.81 -25.86
C VAL A 79 5.17 -7.53 -26.80
N GLU A 80 6.37 -7.88 -26.35
CA GLU A 80 7.53 -7.98 -27.22
C GLU A 80 7.14 -9.00 -28.29
N SER A 81 6.80 -8.48 -29.46
CA SER A 81 6.51 -9.29 -30.63
C SER A 81 7.69 -10.23 -30.85
N PRO A 82 7.46 -11.55 -31.02
CA PRO A 82 8.54 -12.46 -31.36
C PRO A 82 9.33 -11.94 -32.56
N PRO A 83 10.68 -12.01 -32.53
CA PRO A 83 11.50 -11.55 -33.65
C PRO A 83 11.04 -12.30 -34.91
N GLN A 84 10.56 -11.56 -35.91
CA GLN A 84 10.29 -12.13 -37.22
C GLN A 84 11.62 -12.63 -37.77
N GLU A 85 11.69 -13.94 -37.94
CA GLU A 85 12.79 -14.66 -38.55
C GLU A 85 13.04 -14.08 -39.94
N VAL A 86 14.17 -13.37 -40.09
CA VAL A 86 14.66 -12.86 -41.37
C VAL A 86 15.05 -14.08 -42.21
N VAL A 87 14.11 -14.55 -43.03
CA VAL A 87 14.42 -15.45 -44.13
C VAL A 87 14.95 -14.59 -45.27
N ALA A 88 16.26 -14.61 -45.44
CA ALA A 88 16.97 -14.22 -46.65
C ALA A 88 18.14 -15.21 -46.78
N PRO A 89 18.63 -15.58 -47.97
CA PRO A 89 18.98 -14.58 -48.99
C PRO A 89 18.96 -15.04 -50.47
N GLU A 90 18.71 -14.12 -51.41
CA GLU A 90 19.55 -14.06 -52.63
C GLU A 90 19.81 -12.61 -53.04
N GLU A 91 21.10 -12.30 -52.99
CA GLU A 91 21.90 -11.32 -53.74
C GLU A 91 21.33 -9.93 -54.08
N VAL A 92 21.84 -8.89 -53.42
CA VAL A 92 22.75 -7.94 -54.09
C VAL A 92 23.82 -7.49 -53.09
N MET A 93 25.01 -7.33 -53.66
CA MET A 93 26.33 -7.28 -53.06
C MET A 93 26.70 -6.02 -52.27
N LEU A 94 27.89 -6.16 -51.65
CA LEU A 94 28.90 -5.17 -51.24
C LEU A 94 28.99 -5.04 -49.70
N SER A 95 29.88 -5.79 -49.02
CA SER A 95 31.34 -5.55 -48.87
C SER A 95 31.60 -4.11 -48.37
N SER A 96 32.22 -3.78 -47.24
CA SER A 96 33.19 -4.38 -46.32
C SER A 96 33.06 -3.56 -45.00
N SER A 97 33.53 -3.92 -43.81
CA SER A 97 34.83 -4.49 -43.47
C SER A 97 34.80 -4.97 -42.02
N LEU A 98 35.38 -6.15 -41.82
CA LEU A 98 35.63 -6.82 -40.56
C LEU A 98 36.53 -5.98 -39.63
N GLN A 99 36.32 -6.07 -38.32
CA GLN A 99 37.28 -6.70 -37.40
C GLN A 99 36.71 -6.89 -35.99
N PRO A 100 36.61 -8.13 -35.48
CA PRO A 100 36.55 -8.41 -34.05
C PRO A 100 37.97 -8.63 -33.52
N LYS A 101 38.33 -7.98 -32.41
CA LYS A 101 39.57 -8.29 -31.68
C LYS A 101 39.24 -9.05 -30.39
N ALA A 102 40.00 -10.12 -30.21
CA ALA A 102 39.84 -11.22 -29.28
C ALA A 102 39.98 -10.88 -27.78
N THR A 103 39.45 -11.84 -27.00
CA THR A 103 39.59 -12.24 -25.58
C THR A 103 41.04 -12.24 -25.03
N PRO A 104 41.36 -12.67 -23.78
CA PRO A 104 40.62 -12.94 -22.52
C PRO A 104 41.28 -12.25 -21.29
N THR A 105 40.89 -12.62 -20.04
CA THR A 105 41.79 -12.82 -18.85
C THR A 105 41.35 -12.13 -17.54
N GLU A 106 41.22 -12.96 -16.48
CA GLU A 106 41.36 -12.77 -15.00
C GLU A 106 40.63 -11.59 -14.31
N GLU A 107 40.08 -11.68 -13.09
CA GLU A 107 40.46 -12.42 -11.88
C GLU A 107 39.25 -12.42 -10.91
N ASN A 108 39.12 -13.44 -10.05
CA ASN A 108 38.07 -13.56 -9.01
C ASN A 108 38.54 -12.92 -7.66
N PRO A 109 37.70 -12.87 -6.59
CA PRO A 109 37.62 -11.79 -5.58
C PRO A 109 38.45 -12.08 -4.29
N PRO A 110 38.47 -11.24 -3.22
CA PRO A 110 37.41 -11.29 -2.17
C PRO A 110 37.21 -10.02 -1.26
N THR A 111 36.07 -10.01 -0.55
CA THR A 111 35.80 -9.54 0.84
C THR A 111 36.35 -8.22 1.41
N SER A 112 35.47 -7.43 2.05
CA SER A 112 35.80 -6.78 3.34
C SER A 112 34.56 -6.60 4.23
N SER A 113 34.57 -7.29 5.36
CA SER A 113 33.72 -7.09 6.55
C SER A 113 33.94 -5.72 7.20
N ALA A 114 32.94 -5.22 7.93
CA ALA A 114 33.02 -4.92 9.38
C ALA A 114 31.84 -4.02 9.84
N GLU A 115 30.96 -4.57 10.68
CA GLU A 115 30.38 -3.81 11.81
C GLU A 115 31.51 -3.54 12.82
N PRO A 116 31.40 -2.50 13.67
CA PRO A 116 30.89 -2.79 15.02
C PRO A 116 30.03 -1.67 15.65
N ASP A 117 28.96 -2.14 16.30
CA ASP A 117 28.57 -1.90 17.70
C ASP A 117 29.09 -0.64 18.43
N SER A 118 28.16 0.12 19.02
CA SER A 118 28.38 0.94 20.22
C SER A 118 27.05 1.39 20.86
N SER A 119 26.63 0.65 21.90
CA SER A 119 25.91 1.23 23.05
C SER A 119 26.93 1.57 24.16
N PRO A 120 26.68 2.59 25.02
CA PRO A 120 26.25 2.23 26.39
C PRO A 120 25.36 3.26 27.14
N ALA A 121 24.48 2.69 27.98
CA ALA A 121 24.09 3.04 29.36
C ALA A 121 23.84 4.49 29.85
N HIS A 122 22.64 4.73 30.40
CA HIS A 122 22.37 5.41 31.69
C HIS A 122 20.85 5.27 31.98
N ASP A 123 20.37 4.34 32.81
CA ASP A 123 20.35 4.32 34.29
C ASP A 123 20.10 5.69 34.95
N GLN A 124 18.85 5.95 35.37
CA GLN A 124 18.44 6.37 36.73
C GLN A 124 16.90 6.49 36.80
N ASN A 125 16.26 5.64 37.62
CA ASN A 125 14.84 5.76 37.99
C ASN A 125 14.76 6.11 39.49
N PRO A 126 14.25 7.30 39.90
CA PRO A 126 14.08 7.58 41.31
C PRO A 126 12.76 6.99 41.84
N LEU A 127 12.95 6.17 42.86
CA LEU A 127 11.99 5.62 43.80
C LEU A 127 11.09 6.72 44.40
N ILE A 128 9.78 6.72 44.10
CA ILE A 128 8.80 7.57 44.81
C ILE A 128 8.23 6.75 45.97
N GLY A 129 8.61 7.13 47.18
CA GLY A 129 8.04 6.63 48.43
C GLY A 129 6.66 7.23 48.69
N TYR A 130 5.71 6.40 49.10
CA TYR A 130 4.45 6.82 49.68
C TYR A 130 4.59 6.91 51.21
N VAL A 131 4.22 8.06 51.78
CA VAL A 131 3.81 8.23 53.18
C VAL A 131 2.38 8.72 53.16
#